data_AF-A0A935EZB6-F1
#
_entry.id   AF-A0A935EZB6-F1
#
_cell.length_a   1.000
_cell.length_b   1.000
_cell.length_c   1.000
_cell.angle_alpha   90.00
_cell.angle_beta   90.00
_cell.angle_gamma   90.00
#
_symmetry.space_group_name_H-M   'P 1'
#
loop_
_entity.id
_entity.type
_entity.pdbx_description
1 polymer ?
#
loop_
_entity_poly.entity_id
_entity_poly.type
_entity_poly.pdbx_seq_one_letter_code
_entity_poly.pdbx_strand_id
1 'polypeptide(L)'
;MTQVYELEKKIVPAVLAMEDAGIRIDLDRMAEMRAAVQEEADRIEAEIYDYAGSRFDLHSPAKVAAILYDKLSVPSQKKTNGGQRSVDREALRKSVVIIRPSMPF
;
A
#
# COMPACT_ATOMS: atom_id res chain seq x y z
N MET A 1 -20.81 -22.34 27.13
CA MET A 1 -19.87 -21.20 27.33
C MET A 1 -18.65 -21.56 28.19
N THR A 2 -18.73 -22.55 29.09
CA THR A 2 -17.63 -22.91 30.02
C THR A 2 -16.38 -23.51 29.36
N GLN A 3 -16.50 -24.22 28.23
CA GLN A 3 -15.38 -24.93 27.61
C GLN A 3 -14.34 -24.00 26.94
N VAL A 4 -14.78 -22.88 26.36
CA VAL A 4 -13.88 -21.88 25.75
C VAL A 4 -13.12 -21.11 26.84
N TYR A 5 -13.81 -20.71 27.90
CA TYR A 5 -13.22 -20.00 29.02
C TYR A 5 -12.10 -20.80 29.73
N GLU A 6 -12.29 -22.11 29.87
CA GLU A 6 -11.26 -22.99 30.45
C GLU A 6 -10.05 -23.20 29.52
N LEU A 7 -10.25 -23.09 28.20
CA LEU A 7 -9.16 -23.12 27.23
C LEU A 7 -8.36 -21.81 27.26
N GLU A 8 -9.05 -20.66 27.27
CA GLU A 8 -8.42 -19.34 27.37
C GLU A 8 -7.56 -19.22 28.63
N LYS A 9 -8.08 -19.65 29.79
CA LYS A 9 -7.30 -19.68 31.05
C LYS A 9 -5.98 -20.44 30.97
N LYS A 10 -5.92 -21.49 30.15
CA LYS A 10 -4.71 -22.31 29.98
C LYS A 10 -3.71 -21.67 29.02
N ILE A 11 -4.18 -20.91 28.05
CA ILE A 11 -3.35 -20.24 27.04
C ILE A 11 -2.78 -18.91 27.56
N VAL A 12 -3.53 -18.18 28.38
CA VAL A 12 -3.12 -16.87 28.92
C VAL A 12 -1.71 -16.87 29.54
N PRO A 13 -1.31 -17.84 30.38
CA PRO A 13 0.05 -17.86 30.93
C PRO A 13 1.14 -18.03 29.87
N ALA A 14 0.87 -18.78 28.80
CA ALA A 14 1.82 -18.99 27.71
C ALA A 14 1.98 -17.71 26.87
N VAL A 15 0.88 -17.01 26.58
CA VAL A 15 0.92 -15.74 25.84
C VAL A 15 1.65 -14.67 26.65
N LEU A 16 1.36 -14.54 27.95
CA LEU A 16 2.08 -13.61 28.83
C LEU A 16 3.59 -13.90 28.87
N ALA A 17 3.98 -15.17 28.96
CA ALA A 17 5.38 -15.55 28.92
C ALA A 17 6.07 -15.22 27.58
N MET A 18 5.35 -15.34 26.46
CA MET A 18 5.84 -14.95 25.14
C MET A 18 5.97 -13.43 24.99
N GLU A 19 5.02 -12.67 25.55
CA GLU A 19 5.03 -11.21 25.56
C GLU A 19 6.20 -10.66 26.40
N ASP A 20 6.40 -11.20 27.60
CA ASP A 20 7.53 -10.82 28.49
C ASP A 20 8.90 -11.17 27.89
N ALA A 21 8.99 -12.33 27.22
CA ALA A 21 10.22 -12.75 26.55
C ALA A 21 10.54 -11.89 25.31
N GLY A 22 9.50 -11.40 24.63
CA GLY A 22 9.62 -10.59 23.42
C GLY A 22 10.23 -11.35 22.24
N ILE A 23 10.61 -10.59 21.21
CA ILE A 23 11.24 -11.12 19.99
C ILE A 23 12.52 -10.32 19.75
N ARG A 24 13.64 -11.03 19.61
CA ARG A 24 14.91 -10.40 19.24
C ARG A 24 14.87 -10.00 17.76
N ILE A 25 15.11 -8.72 17.49
CA ILE A 25 15.17 -8.16 16.14
C ILE A 25 16.60 -7.75 15.84
N ASP A 26 17.09 -8.12 14.66
CA ASP A 26 18.33 -7.61 14.10
C ASP A 26 18.08 -6.21 13.52
N LEU A 27 18.53 -5.18 14.24
CA LEU A 27 18.28 -3.79 13.87
C LEU A 27 19.06 -3.37 12.62
N ASP A 28 20.27 -3.89 12.43
CA ASP A 28 21.09 -3.57 11.27
C ASP A 28 20.46 -4.14 10.01
N ARG A 29 20.01 -5.40 10.07
CA ARG A 29 19.31 -6.03 8.95
C ARG A 29 17.98 -5.35 8.64
N MET A 30 17.24 -4.89 9.67
CA MET A 30 16.03 -4.10 9.48
C MET A 30 16.32 -2.74 8.82
N ALA A 31 17.40 -2.08 9.20
CA ALA A 31 17.80 -0.80 8.62
C ALA A 31 18.19 -0.96 7.13
N GLU A 32 18.93 -2.01 6.78
CA GLU A 32 19.26 -2.35 5.39
C GLU A 32 17.99 -2.58 4.56
N MET A 33 17.06 -3.40 5.07
CA MET A 33 15.80 -3.68 4.37
C MET A 33 14.95 -2.42 4.20
N ARG A 34 14.88 -1.57 5.23
CA ARG A 34 14.21 -0.27 5.16
C ARG A 34 14.84 0.62 4.09
N ALA A 35 16.17 0.68 4.04
CA ALA A 35 16.88 1.49 3.05
C ALA A 35 16.60 1.01 1.62
N ALA A 36 16.65 -0.29 1.37
CA ALA A 36 16.36 -0.86 0.06
C ALA A 36 14.91 -0.57 -0.42
N VAL A 37 13.93 -0.70 0.49
CA VAL A 37 12.53 -0.37 0.19
C VAL A 37 12.35 1.13 -0.05
N GLN A 38 13.01 1.98 0.74
CA GLN A 38 12.93 3.43 0.55
C GLN A 38 13.55 3.85 -0.78
N GLU A 39 14.69 3.29 -1.15
CA GLU A 39 15.36 3.60 -2.42
C GLU A 39 14.48 3.25 -3.62
N GLU A 40 13.80 2.09 -3.58
CA GLU A 40 12.85 1.71 -4.63
C GLU A 40 11.62 2.61 -4.64
N ALA A 41 11.09 2.98 -3.47
CA ALA A 41 9.96 3.91 -3.38
C ALA A 41 10.32 5.28 -3.98
N ASP A 42 11.51 5.81 -3.67
CA ASP A 42 11.99 7.09 -4.17
C ASP A 42 12.19 7.07 -5.69
N ARG A 43 12.70 5.95 -6.24
CA ARG A 43 12.81 5.74 -7.69
C ARG A 43 11.44 5.78 -8.36
N ILE A 44 10.49 4.99 -7.87
CA ILE A 44 9.13 4.93 -8.42
C ILE A 44 8.44 6.30 -8.33
N GLU A 45 8.61 7.00 -7.21
CA GLU A 45 8.06 8.34 -7.02
C GLU A 45 8.64 9.35 -8.03
N ALA A 46 9.94 9.32 -8.27
CA ALA A 46 10.57 10.16 -9.30
C ALA A 46 10.02 9.85 -10.70
N GLU A 47 9.90 8.57 -11.07
CA GLU A 47 9.31 8.18 -12.35
C GLU A 47 7.87 8.69 -12.49
N ILE A 48 7.06 8.58 -11.43
CA ILE A 48 5.68 9.10 -11.45
C ILE A 48 5.68 10.61 -11.69
N TYR A 49 6.56 11.37 -11.06
CA TYR A 49 6.65 12.82 -11.27
C TYR A 49 7.10 13.19 -12.67
N ASP A 50 8.02 12.42 -13.26
CA ASP A 50 8.47 12.62 -14.64
C ASP A 50 7.34 12.34 -15.63
N TYR A 51 6.61 11.24 -15.46
CA TYR A 51 5.43 10.93 -16.28
C TYR A 51 4.30 11.95 -16.10
N ALA A 52 4.08 12.44 -14.88
CA ALA A 52 3.07 13.44 -14.60
C ALA A 52 3.49 14.85 -15.06
N GLY A 53 4.79 15.12 -15.25
CA GLY A 53 5.35 16.43 -15.54
C GLY A 53 5.08 17.46 -14.43
N SER A 54 4.85 17.01 -13.19
CA SER A 54 4.62 17.87 -12.02
C SER A 54 4.70 17.06 -10.74
N ARG A 55 5.18 17.70 -9.65
CA ARG A 55 5.14 17.11 -8.31
C ARG A 55 3.77 17.33 -7.66
N PHE A 56 3.30 16.30 -6.97
CA PHE A 56 2.05 16.32 -6.22
C PHE A 56 2.16 15.31 -5.07
N ASP A 57 1.25 15.39 -4.12
CA ASP A 57 1.26 14.48 -2.97
C ASP A 57 0.60 13.15 -3.36
N LEU A 58 1.44 12.10 -3.46
CA LEU A 58 1.06 10.73 -3.81
C LEU A 58 0.21 10.04 -2.74
N HIS A 59 0.27 10.53 -1.49
CA HIS A 59 -0.55 10.00 -0.41
C HIS A 59 -1.97 10.55 -0.40
N SER A 60 -2.28 11.50 -1.30
CA SER A 60 -3.63 12.07 -1.46
C SER A 60 -4.34 11.45 -2.66
N PRO A 61 -5.33 10.54 -2.44
CA PRO A 61 -6.09 9.92 -3.52
C PRO A 61 -6.74 10.94 -4.46
N ALA A 62 -7.16 12.09 -3.94
CA ALA A 62 -7.79 13.14 -4.73
C ALA A 62 -6.81 13.81 -5.72
N LYS A 63 -5.56 14.08 -5.29
CA LYS A 63 -4.53 14.66 -6.17
C LYS A 63 -4.08 13.66 -7.23
N VAL A 64 -3.88 12.39 -6.84
CA VAL A 64 -3.58 11.31 -7.78
C VAL A 64 -4.69 11.18 -8.83
N ALA A 65 -5.96 11.20 -8.41
CA ALA A 65 -7.10 11.15 -9.31
C ALA A 65 -7.15 12.34 -10.29
N ALA A 66 -6.84 13.55 -9.83
CA ALA A 66 -6.78 14.73 -10.68
C ALA A 66 -5.67 14.61 -11.74
N ILE A 67 -4.47 14.16 -11.36
CA ILE A 67 -3.37 13.96 -12.31
C ILE A 67 -3.71 12.87 -13.32
N LEU A 68 -4.17 11.70 -12.87
CA LEU A 68 -4.47 10.58 -13.76
C LEU A 68 -5.63 10.88 -14.71
N TYR A 69 -6.73 11.40 -14.19
CA TYR A 69 -7.98 11.47 -14.94
C TYR A 69 -8.24 12.83 -15.59
N ASP A 70 -7.71 13.92 -15.03
CA ASP A 70 -7.86 15.25 -15.64
C ASP A 70 -6.66 15.59 -16.50
N LYS A 71 -5.44 15.51 -15.95
CA LYS A 71 -4.22 15.92 -16.67
C LYS A 71 -3.81 14.88 -17.72
N LEU A 72 -3.73 13.62 -17.34
CA LEU A 72 -3.31 12.52 -18.23
C LEU A 72 -4.48 11.89 -18.99
N SER A 73 -5.73 12.34 -18.73
CA SER A 73 -6.94 11.91 -19.44
C SER A 73 -7.13 10.38 -19.50
N VAL A 74 -6.69 9.67 -18.46
CA VAL A 74 -6.92 8.23 -18.31
C VAL A 74 -8.42 7.97 -18.10
N PRO A 75 -9.03 6.93 -18.71
CA PRO A 75 -10.43 6.63 -18.46
C PRO A 75 -10.63 6.05 -17.06
N SER A 76 -11.49 6.67 -16.25
CA SER A 76 -11.90 6.14 -14.94
C SER A 76 -13.12 5.22 -15.07
N GLN A 77 -13.04 3.98 -14.57
CA GLN A 77 -14.14 3.01 -14.66
C GLN A 77 -14.98 2.85 -13.39
N LYS A 78 -14.46 3.33 -12.24
CA LYS A 78 -15.08 3.13 -10.92
C LYS A 78 -15.06 4.44 -10.14
N LYS A 79 -16.18 4.76 -9.49
CA LYS A 79 -16.30 5.89 -8.56
C LYS A 79 -16.51 5.36 -7.14
N THR A 80 -16.04 6.11 -6.15
CA THR A 80 -16.31 5.83 -4.74
C THR A 80 -17.72 6.28 -4.36
N ASN A 81 -18.20 5.85 -3.20
CA ASN A 81 -19.53 6.25 -2.68
C ASN A 81 -19.69 7.78 -2.53
N GLY A 82 -18.58 8.52 -2.40
CA GLY A 82 -18.56 9.99 -2.37
C GLY A 82 -18.47 10.66 -3.74
N GLY A 83 -18.64 9.91 -4.84
CA GLY A 83 -18.64 10.43 -6.22
C GLY A 83 -17.26 10.73 -6.82
N GLN A 84 -16.18 10.59 -6.05
CA GLN A 84 -14.81 10.76 -6.54
C GLN A 84 -14.39 9.56 -7.41
N ARG A 85 -13.53 9.81 -8.41
CA ARG A 85 -12.97 8.73 -9.25
C ARG A 85 -12.01 7.89 -8.41
N SER A 86 -12.19 6.57 -8.41
CA SER A 86 -11.43 5.66 -7.54
C SER A 86 -10.02 5.46 -8.08
N VAL A 87 -9.02 5.64 -7.22
CA VAL A 87 -7.61 5.27 -7.46
C VAL A 87 -7.22 3.99 -6.71
N ASP A 88 -8.21 3.16 -6.36
CA ASP A 88 -7.94 1.85 -5.77
C ASP A 88 -7.21 0.92 -6.77
N ARG A 89 -6.54 -0.11 -6.24
CA ARG A 89 -5.75 -1.05 -7.06
C ARG A 89 -6.56 -1.69 -8.19
N GLU A 90 -7.83 -1.99 -7.96
CA GLU A 90 -8.70 -2.65 -8.94
C GLU A 90 -9.09 -1.70 -10.08
N ALA A 91 -9.44 -0.46 -9.75
CA ALA A 91 -9.79 0.61 -10.68
C ALA A 91 -8.59 1.02 -11.53
N LEU A 92 -7.40 1.12 -10.92
CA LEU A 92 -6.15 1.38 -11.63
C LEU A 92 -5.78 0.21 -12.56
N ARG A 93 -5.89 -1.04 -12.12
CA ARG A 93 -5.57 -2.20 -12.97
C ARG A 93 -6.40 -2.22 -14.25
N LYS A 94 -7.70 -1.94 -14.18
CA LYS A 94 -8.58 -1.97 -15.35
C LYS A 94 -8.32 -0.80 -16.32
N SER A 95 -7.88 0.35 -15.81
CA SER A 95 -7.56 1.53 -16.64
C SER A 95 -6.15 1.44 -17.26
N VAL A 96 -5.18 0.82 -16.58
CA VAL A 96 -3.81 0.63 -17.07
C VAL A 96 -3.70 -0.39 -18.21
N VAL A 97 -4.54 -1.44 -18.21
CA VAL A 97 -4.60 -2.43 -19.31
C VAL A 97 -4.91 -1.77 -20.67
N ILE A 98 -5.53 -0.59 -20.65
CA ILE A 98 -5.88 0.15 -21.87
C ILE A 98 -4.67 0.94 -22.43
N ILE A 99 -3.68 1.29 -21.59
CA ILE A 99 -2.61 2.24 -21.94
C ILE A 99 -1.26 1.56 -22.18
N ARG A 100 -0.98 0.40 -21.57
CA ARG A 100 0.31 -0.30 -21.73
C ARG A 100 0.12 -1.82 -21.87
N PRO A 101 0.01 -2.36 -23.10
CA PRO A 101 -0.23 -3.79 -23.31
C PRO A 101 1.00 -4.71 -23.16
N SER A 102 2.17 -4.23 -22.72
CA SER A 102 3.45 -4.96 -22.94
C SER A 102 4.46 -5.05 -21.78
N MET A 103 4.11 -4.80 -20.52
CA MET A 103 5.05 -5.08 -19.41
C MET A 103 4.82 -6.49 -18.85
N PRO A 104 5.81 -7.40 -18.90
CA PRO A 104 5.71 -8.70 -18.24
C PRO A 104 5.82 -8.51 -16.72
N PHE A 105 5.11 -9.36 -15.98
CA PHE A 105 5.32 -9.55 -14.54
C PHE A 105 6.65 -10.27 -14.29
#